data_AF-A0A2N8M9Y6-F1
#
_entry.id   AF-A0A2N8M9Y6-F1
#
_cell.length_a   1.000
_cell.length_b   1.000
_cell.length_c   1.000
_cell.angle_alpha   90.00
_cell.angle_beta   90.00
_cell.angle_gamma   90.00
#
_symmetry.space_group_name_H-M   'P 1'
#
loop_
_entity.id
_entity.type
_entity.pdbx_description
1 polymer ?
#
loop_
_entity_poly.entity_id
_entity_poly.type
_entity_poly.pdbx_seq_one_letter_code
_entity_poly.pdbx_strand_id
1 'polypeptide(L)'
;MNVEDAKAALVGLEGKLAAAKDRRDKIVIEISSASAKAAAIGGIGDQSAKNSLGPLNKQAAAAESEMALIRIELREAKRRLELAEAYSESVKAKQATERGEVKRSVLLEISAPDGRTIRQFHQSLAAAQKALQPGYVVTGQVIGAGVVSPIGAATQSFMASLLAAHGDELVAFLAERGIKAA
;
A
#
# COMPACT_ATOMS: atom_id res chain seq x y z
N MET A 1 5.73 15.26 -13.70
CA MET A 1 6.26 15.30 -12.32
C MET A 1 6.54 13.87 -11.92
N ASN A 2 7.79 13.54 -11.63
CA ASN A 2 8.14 12.19 -11.16
C ASN A 2 7.87 12.09 -9.64
N VAL A 3 7.87 10.87 -9.09
CA VAL A 3 7.60 10.63 -7.66
C VAL A 3 8.62 11.33 -6.75
N GLU A 4 9.88 11.42 -7.19
CA GLU A 4 10.97 12.03 -6.43
C GLU A 4 10.84 13.56 -6.34
N ASP A 5 10.39 14.22 -7.42
CA ASP A 5 10.07 15.65 -7.44
C ASP A 5 8.94 15.97 -6.44
N ALA A 6 7.92 15.09 -6.38
CA ALA A 6 6.79 15.23 -5.48
C ALA A 6 7.20 15.05 -4.00
N LYS A 7 8.08 14.09 -3.71
CA LYS A 7 8.66 13.90 -2.37
C LYS A 7 9.53 15.09 -1.96
N ALA A 8 10.40 15.57 -2.84
CA ALA A 8 11.25 16.73 -2.57
C ALA A 8 10.43 17.99 -2.26
N ALA A 9 9.35 18.23 -3.02
CA ALA A 9 8.42 19.32 -2.74
C ALA A 9 7.74 19.17 -1.36
N LEU A 10 7.35 17.96 -0.98
CA LEU A 10 6.73 17.66 0.30
C LEU A 10 7.69 17.92 1.47
N VAL A 11 8.93 17.44 1.37
CA VAL A 11 9.99 17.70 2.37
C VAL A 11 10.24 19.20 2.53
N GLY A 12 10.28 19.94 1.41
CA GLY A 12 10.44 21.40 1.44
C GLY A 12 9.30 22.11 2.18
N LEU A 13 8.05 21.66 1.97
CA LEU A 13 6.88 22.22 2.67
C LEU A 13 6.85 21.84 4.16
N GLU A 14 7.28 20.63 4.52
CA GLU A 14 7.40 20.21 5.92
C GLU A 14 8.46 21.04 6.67
N GLY A 15 9.59 21.32 6.02
CA GLY A 15 10.61 22.22 6.55
C GLY A 15 10.09 23.65 6.76
N LYS A 16 9.34 24.20 5.80
CA LYS A 16 8.68 25.51 5.95
C LYS A 16 7.68 25.53 7.10
N LEU A 17 6.89 24.47 7.27
CA LEU A 17 5.95 24.38 8.39
C LEU A 17 6.67 24.34 9.74
N ALA A 18 7.79 23.63 9.82
CA ALA A 18 8.61 23.58 11.04
C ALA A 18 9.17 24.96 11.39
N ALA A 19 9.76 25.65 10.43
CA ALA A 19 10.27 27.01 10.62
C ALA A 19 9.17 28.00 11.03
N ALA A 20 7.97 27.89 10.45
CA ALA A 20 6.83 28.72 10.81
C ALA A 20 6.35 28.47 12.25
N LYS A 21 6.34 27.20 12.71
CA LYS A 21 6.06 26.84 14.10
C LYS A 21 7.07 27.46 15.07
N ASP A 22 8.37 27.32 14.77
CA ASP A 22 9.43 27.87 15.61
C ASP A 22 9.30 29.39 15.74
N ARG A 23 8.97 30.08 14.64
CA ARG A 23 8.71 31.53 14.66
C ARG A 23 7.50 31.87 15.52
N ARG A 24 6.39 31.15 15.38
CA ARG A 24 5.18 31.36 16.19
C ARG A 24 5.45 31.14 17.67
N ASP A 25 6.20 30.11 18.04
CA ASP A 25 6.51 29.81 19.43
C ASP A 25 7.39 30.88 20.07
N LYS A 26 8.35 31.45 19.32
CA LYS A 26 9.11 32.64 19.76
C LYS A 26 8.19 33.84 20.03
N ILE A 27 7.26 34.13 19.13
CA ILE A 27 6.30 35.24 19.29
C ILE A 27 5.42 35.02 20.53
N VAL A 28 4.96 33.79 20.77
CA VAL A 28 4.15 33.45 21.95
C VAL A 28 4.93 33.65 23.25
N ILE A 29 6.20 33.27 23.27
CA ILE A 29 7.09 33.53 24.42
C ILE A 29 7.24 35.04 24.66
N GLU A 30 7.42 35.82 23.60
CA GLU A 30 7.51 37.29 23.68
C GLU A 30 6.21 37.93 24.19
N ILE A 31 5.05 37.48 23.70
CA ILE A 31 3.72 37.91 24.19
C ILE A 31 3.59 37.60 25.68
N SER A 32 3.98 36.40 26.10
CA SER A 32 3.88 35.97 27.51
C SER A 32 4.75 36.84 28.42
N SER A 33 5.98 37.14 27.99
CA SER A 33 6.90 38.03 28.70
C SER A 33 6.38 39.47 28.76
N ALA A 34 5.90 40.01 27.64
CA ALA A 34 5.32 41.36 27.58
C ALA A 34 4.05 41.49 28.42
N SER A 35 3.22 40.44 28.46
CA SER A 35 1.99 40.39 29.26
C SER A 35 2.30 40.36 30.76
N ALA A 36 3.31 39.59 31.17
CA ALA A 36 3.79 39.56 32.55
C ALA A 36 4.32 40.94 33.01
N LYS A 37 5.06 41.64 32.13
CA LYS A 37 5.52 43.01 32.39
C LYS A 37 4.36 44.00 32.50
N ALA A 38 3.38 43.93 31.60
CA ALA A 38 2.19 44.79 31.64
C ALA A 38 1.36 44.57 32.91
N ALA A 39 1.23 43.33 33.38
CA ALA A 39 0.57 43.01 34.63
C ALA A 39 1.28 43.61 35.85
N ALA A 40 2.62 43.66 35.85
CA ALA A 40 3.42 44.23 36.94
C ALA A 40 3.34 45.77 37.03
N ILE A 41 2.99 46.48 35.95
CA ILE A 41 3.00 47.96 35.88
C ILE A 41 1.59 48.57 36.07
N GLY A 42 0.57 47.76 36.37
CA GLY A 42 -0.78 48.26 36.70
C GLY A 42 -1.88 47.90 35.70
N GLY A 43 -1.61 47.01 34.75
CA GLY A 43 -2.63 46.30 33.98
C GLY A 43 -2.59 46.52 32.46
N ILE A 44 -3.25 45.61 31.74
CA ILE A 44 -3.30 45.52 30.28
C ILE A 44 -4.01 46.74 29.63
N GLY A 45 -4.70 47.55 30.42
CA GLY A 45 -5.40 48.77 29.98
C GLY A 45 -4.49 49.97 29.69
N ASP A 46 -3.24 49.95 30.18
CA ASP A 46 -2.26 51.03 30.01
C ASP A 46 -1.83 51.17 28.53
N GLN A 47 -1.64 52.41 28.08
CA GLN A 47 -1.23 52.74 26.71
C GLN A 47 0.12 52.10 26.36
N SER A 48 1.01 51.96 27.36
CA SER A 48 2.29 51.27 27.22
C SER A 48 2.14 49.77 26.90
N ALA A 49 1.18 49.09 27.57
CA ALA A 49 0.86 47.68 27.30
C ALA A 49 0.25 47.49 25.91
N LYS A 50 -0.61 48.42 25.45
CA LYS A 50 -1.19 48.39 24.09
C LYS A 50 -0.12 48.57 23.01
N ASN A 51 0.84 49.48 23.23
CA ASN A 51 1.93 49.73 22.29
C ASN A 51 2.89 48.53 22.16
N SER A 52 3.04 47.73 23.22
CA SER A 52 3.92 46.57 23.24
C SER A 52 3.23 45.26 22.79
N LEU A 53 2.01 45.00 23.26
CA LEU A 53 1.29 43.75 22.94
C LEU A 53 0.55 43.79 21.60
N GLY A 54 0.07 44.96 21.17
CA GLY A 54 -0.69 45.11 19.93
C GLY A 54 0.06 44.61 18.68
N PRO A 55 1.32 45.03 18.45
CA PRO A 55 2.13 44.54 17.34
C PRO A 55 2.41 43.03 17.41
N LEU A 56 2.72 42.50 18.61
CA LEU A 56 3.00 41.08 18.80
C LEU A 56 1.78 40.20 18.52
N ASN A 57 0.60 40.62 18.96
CA ASN A 57 -0.66 39.91 18.66
C ASN A 57 -0.96 39.88 17.15
N LYS A 58 -0.68 40.98 16.43
CA LYS A 58 -0.80 41.01 14.97
C LYS A 58 0.20 40.05 14.29
N GLN A 59 1.43 39.99 14.78
CA GLN A 59 2.44 39.05 14.28
C GLN A 59 2.06 37.59 14.55
N ALA A 60 1.51 37.28 15.72
CA ALA A 60 1.01 35.94 16.04
C ALA A 60 -0.11 35.52 15.09
N ALA A 61 -1.11 36.38 14.86
CA ALA A 61 -2.20 36.11 13.92
C ALA A 61 -1.69 35.92 12.48
N ALA A 62 -0.70 36.71 12.05
CA ALA A 62 -0.08 36.55 10.74
C ALA A 62 0.66 35.20 10.61
N ALA A 63 1.41 34.79 11.64
CA ALA A 63 2.10 33.50 11.67
C ALA A 63 1.12 32.32 11.65
N GLU A 64 -0.01 32.43 12.35
CA GLU A 64 -1.07 31.41 12.31
C GLU A 64 -1.71 31.28 10.92
N SER A 65 -1.95 32.40 10.24
CA SER A 65 -2.45 32.42 8.86
C SER A 65 -1.46 31.78 7.88
N GLU A 66 -0.17 32.14 7.99
CA GLU A 66 0.91 31.54 7.18
C GLU A 66 0.98 30.02 7.37
N MET A 67 0.94 29.54 8.62
CA MET A 67 0.91 28.11 8.93
C MET A 67 -0.32 27.41 8.37
N ALA A 68 -1.49 28.06 8.36
CA ALA A 68 -2.71 27.51 7.80
C ALA A 68 -2.58 27.30 6.28
N LEU A 69 -2.00 28.26 5.56
CA LEU A 69 -1.73 28.15 4.12
C LEU A 69 -0.75 27.01 3.83
N ILE A 70 0.37 26.92 4.56
CA ILE A 70 1.35 25.85 4.38
C ILE A 70 0.72 24.46 4.62
N ARG A 71 -0.20 24.34 5.58
CA ARG A 71 -0.94 23.08 5.84
C ARG A 71 -1.85 22.70 4.67
N ILE A 72 -2.49 23.67 4.01
CA ILE A 72 -3.31 23.42 2.82
C ILE A 72 -2.42 22.93 1.69
N GLU A 73 -1.30 23.62 1.43
CA GLU A 73 -0.31 23.22 0.42
C GLU A 73 0.25 21.82 0.68
N LEU A 74 0.53 21.47 1.95
CA LEU A 74 0.96 20.12 2.33
C LEU A 74 -0.08 19.05 2.01
N ARG A 75 -1.36 19.34 2.26
CA ARG A 75 -2.44 18.41 1.94
C ARG A 75 -2.54 18.19 0.43
N GLU A 76 -2.41 19.24 -0.36
CA GLU A 76 -2.38 19.13 -1.83
C GLU A 76 -1.14 18.37 -2.32
N ALA A 77 0.04 18.66 -1.78
CA ALA A 77 1.28 17.97 -2.14
C ALA A 77 1.20 16.47 -1.83
N LYS A 78 0.63 16.09 -0.66
CA LYS A 78 0.38 14.68 -0.30
C LYS A 78 -0.52 13.98 -1.32
N ARG A 79 -1.62 14.64 -1.71
CA ARG A 79 -2.53 14.11 -2.73
C ARG A 79 -1.85 13.95 -4.09
N ARG A 80 -0.98 14.89 -4.48
CA ARG A 80 -0.20 14.80 -5.72
C ARG A 80 0.82 13.66 -5.69
N LEU A 81 1.45 13.41 -4.54
CA LEU A 81 2.35 12.28 -4.35
C LEU A 81 1.61 10.95 -4.51
N GLU A 82 0.47 10.79 -3.83
CA GLU A 82 -0.36 9.59 -3.93
C GLU A 82 -0.78 9.30 -5.39
N LEU A 83 -1.21 10.32 -6.14
CA LEU A 83 -1.53 10.18 -7.56
C LEU A 83 -0.30 9.82 -8.41
N ALA A 84 0.88 10.37 -8.12
CA ALA A 84 2.11 10.07 -8.83
C ALA A 84 2.59 8.63 -8.56
N GLU A 85 2.44 8.14 -7.34
CA GLU A 85 2.74 6.76 -6.94
C GLU A 85 1.79 5.78 -7.64
N ALA A 86 0.48 6.02 -7.57
CA ALA A 86 -0.52 5.20 -8.27
C ALA A 86 -0.28 5.17 -9.79
N TYR A 87 0.07 6.31 -10.38
CA TYR A 87 0.44 6.36 -11.80
C TYR A 87 1.72 5.54 -12.08
N SER A 88 2.76 5.68 -11.26
CA SER A 88 4.00 4.90 -11.40
C SER A 88 3.75 3.39 -11.33
N GLU A 89 2.92 2.94 -10.38
CA GLU A 89 2.51 1.54 -10.26
C GLU A 89 1.74 1.06 -11.48
N SER A 90 0.80 1.87 -11.99
CA SER A 90 0.04 1.54 -13.20
C SER A 90 0.94 1.39 -14.43
N VAL A 91 1.96 2.25 -14.57
CA VAL A 91 2.93 2.19 -15.67
C VAL A 91 3.81 0.95 -15.53
N LYS A 92 4.28 0.63 -14.32
CA LYS A 92 5.03 -0.61 -14.06
C LYS A 92 4.19 -1.85 -14.40
N ALA A 93 2.92 -1.86 -14.02
CA ALA A 93 1.99 -2.96 -14.32
C ALA A 93 1.76 -3.11 -15.83
N LYS A 94 1.60 -2.01 -16.57
CA LYS A 94 1.50 -2.03 -18.04
C LYS A 94 2.80 -2.54 -18.69
N GLN A 95 3.95 -2.03 -18.27
CA GLN A 95 5.25 -2.47 -18.79
C GLN A 95 5.57 -3.94 -18.47
N ALA A 96 5.10 -4.49 -17.35
CA ALA A 96 5.20 -5.92 -17.06
C ALA A 96 4.34 -6.74 -18.03
N THR A 97 3.12 -6.25 -18.31
CA THR A 97 2.22 -6.88 -19.28
C THR A 97 2.80 -6.87 -20.71
N GLU A 98 3.38 -5.74 -21.13
CA GLU A 98 4.01 -5.56 -22.45
C GLU A 98 5.31 -6.37 -22.61
N ARG A 99 6.06 -6.59 -21.53
CA ARG A 99 7.25 -7.47 -21.52
C ARG A 99 6.91 -8.96 -21.59
N GLY A 100 5.63 -9.33 -21.68
CA GLY A 100 5.22 -10.72 -21.76
C GLY A 100 5.35 -11.47 -20.43
N GLU A 101 5.45 -10.76 -19.30
CA GLU A 101 5.13 -11.33 -17.98
C GLU A 101 3.61 -11.52 -17.92
N VAL A 102 3.10 -12.44 -18.73
CA VAL A 102 1.75 -12.96 -18.61
C VAL A 102 1.68 -13.48 -17.19
N LYS A 103 0.88 -12.82 -16.32
CA LYS A 103 0.51 -13.39 -15.03
C LYS A 103 -0.03 -14.78 -15.34
N ARG A 104 0.79 -15.82 -15.15
CA ARG A 104 0.45 -17.20 -15.48
C ARG A 104 -0.83 -17.51 -14.72
N SER A 105 -1.95 -17.47 -15.42
CA SER A 105 -3.21 -17.87 -14.83
C SER A 105 -3.16 -19.38 -14.66
N VAL A 106 -3.48 -19.83 -13.46
CA VAL A 106 -3.63 -21.24 -13.14
C VAL A 106 -5.10 -21.58 -13.29
N LEU A 107 -5.39 -22.65 -14.03
CA LEU A 107 -6.73 -23.21 -14.08
C LEU A 107 -6.90 -24.06 -12.82
N LEU A 108 -7.87 -23.70 -11.98
CA LEU A 108 -8.14 -24.40 -10.73
C LEU A 108 -9.49 -25.10 -10.82
N GLU A 109 -9.57 -26.26 -10.18
CA GLU A 109 -10.80 -27.01 -9.99
C GLU A 109 -11.33 -26.72 -8.58
N ILE A 110 -12.62 -26.35 -8.52
CA ILE A 110 -13.27 -25.83 -7.34
C ILE A 110 -14.56 -26.61 -7.12
N SER A 111 -14.71 -27.20 -5.95
CA SER A 111 -15.93 -27.84 -5.50
C SER A 111 -16.86 -26.81 -4.87
N ALA A 112 -18.11 -26.79 -5.32
CA ALA A 112 -19.18 -25.97 -4.79
C ALA A 112 -19.91 -26.70 -3.63
N PRO A 113 -20.59 -25.96 -2.74
CA PRO A 113 -21.33 -26.56 -1.61
C PRO A 113 -22.41 -27.56 -2.03
N ASP A 114 -22.92 -27.44 -3.25
CA ASP A 114 -23.93 -28.32 -3.84
C ASP A 114 -23.35 -29.56 -4.54
N GLY A 115 -22.04 -29.79 -4.39
CA GLY A 115 -21.33 -30.94 -4.96
C GLY A 115 -20.89 -30.76 -6.41
N ARG A 116 -21.17 -29.63 -7.05
CA ARG A 116 -20.71 -29.37 -8.43
C ARG A 116 -19.22 -29.01 -8.46
N THR A 117 -18.57 -29.40 -9.54
CA THR A 117 -17.16 -29.06 -9.80
C THR A 117 -17.07 -28.01 -10.91
N ILE A 118 -16.36 -26.92 -10.64
CA ILE A 118 -16.23 -25.77 -11.53
C ILE A 118 -14.74 -25.54 -11.81
N ARG A 119 -14.39 -25.24 -13.05
CA ARG A 119 -13.02 -24.89 -13.44
C ARG A 119 -12.93 -23.40 -13.72
N GLN A 120 -12.03 -22.70 -13.03
CA GLN A 120 -11.86 -21.25 -13.16
C GLN A 120 -10.38 -20.86 -13.19
N PHE A 121 -10.07 -19.82 -13.98
CA PHE A 121 -8.73 -19.26 -14.05
C PHE A 121 -8.50 -18.26 -12.93
N HIS A 122 -7.38 -18.40 -12.22
CA HIS A 122 -6.97 -17.51 -11.14
C HIS A 122 -5.51 -17.09 -11.28
N GLN A 123 -5.12 -15.99 -10.65
CA GLN A 123 -3.72 -15.53 -10.64
C GLN A 123 -2.81 -16.45 -9.84
N SER A 124 -3.33 -17.09 -8.79
CA SER A 124 -2.62 -18.08 -7.97
C SER A 124 -3.62 -18.86 -7.12
N LEU A 125 -3.19 -20.00 -6.56
CA LEU A 125 -3.95 -20.77 -5.58
C LEU A 125 -4.36 -19.92 -4.37
N ALA A 126 -3.42 -19.15 -3.82
CA ALA A 126 -3.66 -18.31 -2.66
C ALA A 126 -4.67 -17.18 -2.94
N ALA A 127 -4.64 -16.61 -4.15
CA ALA A 127 -5.61 -15.62 -4.57
C ALA A 127 -7.01 -16.23 -4.71
N ALA A 128 -7.11 -17.46 -5.23
CA ALA A 128 -8.37 -18.18 -5.33
C ALA A 128 -8.94 -18.48 -3.93
N GLN A 129 -8.15 -19.05 -3.03
CA GLN A 129 -8.58 -19.37 -1.67
C GLN A 129 -9.12 -18.16 -0.89
N LYS A 130 -8.57 -16.96 -1.12
CA LYS A 130 -9.07 -15.71 -0.52
C LYS A 130 -10.36 -15.20 -1.16
N ALA A 131 -10.58 -15.47 -2.44
CA ALA A 131 -11.74 -14.99 -3.19
C ALA A 131 -12.96 -15.91 -3.07
N LEU A 132 -12.77 -17.16 -2.65
CA LEU A 132 -13.84 -18.13 -2.51
C LEU A 132 -14.82 -17.76 -1.39
N GLN A 133 -16.10 -17.89 -1.70
CA GLN A 133 -17.15 -17.78 -0.69
C GLN A 133 -17.13 -18.99 0.25
N PRO A 134 -17.65 -18.84 1.48
CA PRO A 134 -17.76 -19.95 2.42
C PRO A 134 -18.45 -21.17 1.78
N GLY A 135 -17.84 -22.35 1.95
CA GLY A 135 -18.32 -23.61 1.40
C GLY A 135 -17.79 -23.98 0.01
N TYR A 136 -17.13 -23.06 -0.70
CA TYR A 136 -16.37 -23.41 -1.90
C TYR A 136 -14.94 -23.81 -1.53
N VAL A 137 -14.42 -24.88 -2.16
CA VAL A 137 -13.10 -25.43 -1.86
C VAL A 137 -12.32 -25.69 -3.13
N VAL A 138 -11.07 -25.24 -3.19
CA VAL A 138 -10.16 -25.61 -4.29
C VAL A 138 -9.71 -27.05 -4.08
N THR A 139 -10.00 -27.93 -5.03
CA THR A 139 -9.71 -29.37 -4.95
C THR A 139 -8.46 -29.75 -5.75
N GLY A 140 -8.13 -28.99 -6.79
CA GLY A 140 -6.98 -29.29 -7.63
C GLY A 140 -6.58 -28.18 -8.58
N GLN A 141 -5.41 -28.34 -9.19
CA GLN A 141 -4.93 -27.51 -10.28
C GLN A 141 -4.97 -28.30 -11.58
N VAL A 142 -5.57 -27.74 -12.61
CA VAL A 142 -5.65 -28.36 -13.93
C VAL A 142 -4.36 -28.07 -14.71
N ILE A 143 -3.74 -29.12 -15.25
CA ILE A 143 -2.48 -29.10 -15.99
C ILE A 143 -2.71 -29.76 -17.36
N GLY A 144 -2.29 -29.09 -18.44
CA GLY A 144 -2.31 -29.67 -19.79
C GLY A 144 -3.72 -30.09 -20.26
N ALA A 145 -3.84 -31.30 -20.82
CA ALA A 145 -5.03 -31.87 -21.46
C ALA A 145 -6.21 -32.19 -20.51
N GLY A 146 -6.47 -31.33 -19.53
CA GLY A 146 -7.57 -31.48 -18.57
C GLY A 146 -7.25 -32.38 -17.37
N VAL A 147 -5.97 -32.68 -17.14
CA VAL A 147 -5.51 -33.48 -16.01
C VAL A 147 -5.54 -32.64 -14.74
N VAL A 148 -6.11 -33.16 -13.66
CA VAL A 148 -6.23 -32.45 -12.39
C VAL A 148 -5.19 -32.99 -11.40
N SER A 149 -4.25 -32.14 -10.99
CA SER A 149 -3.35 -32.44 -9.88
C SER A 149 -4.06 -32.06 -8.57
N PRO A 150 -4.28 -33.02 -7.65
CA PRO A 150 -4.89 -32.73 -6.36
C PRO A 150 -3.96 -31.86 -5.50
N ILE A 151 -4.56 -31.08 -4.59
CA ILE A 151 -3.83 -30.17 -3.68
C ILE A 151 -4.19 -30.51 -2.24
N GLY A 152 -3.20 -30.85 -1.40
CA GLY A 152 -3.40 -31.16 0.02
C GLY A 152 -2.26 -31.99 0.64
N ALA A 153 -2.20 -32.05 1.98
CA ALA A 153 -1.14 -32.75 2.71
C ALA A 153 -1.29 -34.29 2.72
N ALA A 154 -2.43 -34.82 2.30
CA ALA A 154 -2.76 -36.25 2.32
C ALA A 154 -2.88 -36.88 0.91
N THR A 155 -2.50 -36.15 -0.14
CA THR A 155 -2.69 -36.59 -1.53
C THR A 155 -1.38 -37.11 -2.12
N GLN A 156 -1.41 -38.35 -2.63
CA GLN A 156 -0.31 -38.94 -3.39
C GLN A 156 0.10 -38.00 -4.54
N SER A 157 1.39 -37.91 -4.82
CA SER A 157 1.88 -37.12 -5.95
C SER A 157 1.21 -37.59 -7.25
N PHE A 158 1.05 -36.68 -8.23
CA PHE A 158 0.50 -37.04 -9.53
C PHE A 158 1.22 -38.23 -10.17
N MET A 159 2.55 -38.31 -10.00
CA MET A 159 3.35 -39.44 -10.44
C MET A 159 3.01 -40.73 -9.69
N ALA A 160 2.82 -40.68 -8.38
CA ALA A 160 2.39 -41.84 -7.61
C ALA A 160 0.98 -42.32 -8.02
N SER A 161 0.08 -41.40 -8.36
CA SER A 161 -1.27 -41.75 -8.87
C SER A 161 -1.20 -42.40 -10.26
N LEU A 162 -0.34 -41.89 -11.15
CA LEU A 162 -0.09 -42.48 -12.47
C LEU A 162 0.54 -43.87 -12.36
N LEU A 163 1.52 -44.04 -11.47
CA LEU A 163 2.16 -45.33 -11.19
C LEU A 163 1.17 -46.32 -10.59
N ALA A 164 0.25 -45.89 -9.73
CA ALA A 164 -0.79 -46.77 -9.20
C ALA A 164 -1.80 -47.23 -10.27
N ALA A 165 -2.12 -46.36 -11.24
CA ALA A 165 -3.10 -46.65 -12.29
C ALA A 165 -2.54 -47.51 -13.44
N HIS A 166 -1.29 -47.27 -13.84
CA HIS A 166 -0.65 -47.92 -14.98
C HIS A 166 0.46 -48.92 -14.58
N GLY A 167 0.80 -48.98 -13.30
CA GLY A 167 1.67 -50.01 -12.72
C GLY A 167 3.01 -50.17 -13.43
N ASP A 168 3.39 -51.42 -13.62
CA ASP A 168 4.68 -51.85 -14.17
C ASP A 168 4.89 -51.43 -15.63
N GLU A 169 3.82 -51.24 -16.42
CA GLU A 169 3.91 -50.79 -17.81
C GLU A 169 4.46 -49.37 -17.91
N LEU A 170 4.00 -48.48 -17.04
CA LEU A 170 4.50 -47.10 -16.99
C LEU A 170 5.94 -47.05 -16.46
N VAL A 171 6.28 -47.89 -15.48
CA VAL A 171 7.65 -47.99 -14.97
C VAL A 171 8.62 -48.45 -16.06
N ALA A 172 8.24 -49.48 -16.82
CA ALA A 172 9.03 -49.97 -17.95
C ALA A 172 9.19 -48.89 -19.03
N PHE A 173 8.10 -48.20 -19.40
CA PHE A 173 8.14 -47.10 -20.36
C PHE A 173 9.05 -45.94 -19.92
N LEU A 174 9.01 -45.55 -18.64
CA LEU A 174 9.86 -44.50 -18.09
C LEU A 174 11.33 -44.93 -18.06
N ALA A 175 11.60 -46.20 -17.73
CA ALA A 175 12.95 -46.77 -17.73
C ALA A 175 13.57 -46.82 -19.13
N GLU A 176 12.80 -47.20 -20.16
CA GLU A 176 13.24 -47.17 -21.56
C GLU A 176 13.65 -45.77 -22.03
N ARG A 177 13.10 -44.72 -21.40
CA ARG A 177 13.41 -43.32 -21.69
C ARG A 177 14.47 -42.72 -20.77
N GLY A 178 15.09 -43.53 -19.90
CA GLY A 178 16.13 -43.10 -18.97
C GLY A 178 15.63 -42.21 -17.82
N ILE A 179 14.33 -42.20 -17.55
CA ILE A 179 13.71 -41.41 -16.49
C ILE A 179 13.56 -42.29 -15.25
N LYS A 180 14.20 -41.92 -14.14
CA LYS A 180 13.98 -42.61 -12.86
C LYS A 180 12.58 -42.28 -12.33
N ALA A 181 11.73 -43.29 -12.21
CA ALA A 181 10.51 -43.20 -11.41
C ALA A 181 10.92 -43.01 -9.92
N ALA A 182 10.27 -42.06 -9.25
CA ALA A 182 10.59 -41.62 -7.89
C ALA A 182 10.12 -42.60 -6.81
#